data_AF-A0A7S0W5G1-F1
#
_entry.id   AF-A0A7S0W5G1-F1
#
_cell.length_a   1.000
_cell.length_b   1.000
_cell.length_c   1.000
_cell.angle_alpha   90.00
_cell.angle_beta   90.00
_cell.angle_gamma   90.00
#
_symmetry.space_group_name_H-M   'P 1'
#
loop_
_entity.id
_entity.type
_entity.pdbx_description
1 polymer ?
#
loop_
_entity_poly.entity_id
_entity_poly.type
_entity_poly.pdbx_seq_one_letter_code
_entity_poly.pdbx_strand_id
1 'polypeptide(L)'
;QGYCDTVGIDLGTTRSSVAVWDGRQVHVIANESGDNTTPSWVCYTSPTQRRLGKAAERAAGKYIQSTVYHAKRLIGRPYSESLQGEREELHWPFGVVDHGGSAAMQ
;
A
#
# COMPACT_ATOMS: atom_id res chain seq x y z
N GLN A 1 12.13 -19.60 -23.88
CA GLN A 1 12.97 -18.53 -23.30
C GLN A 1 12.23 -18.07 -22.05
N GLY A 2 12.80 -18.30 -20.87
CA GLY A 2 12.11 -18.13 -19.59
C GLY A 2 12.43 -16.79 -18.95
N TYR A 3 11.52 -16.28 -18.12
CA TYR A 3 11.80 -15.15 -17.23
C TYR A 3 12.90 -15.54 -16.23
N CYS A 4 13.67 -14.56 -15.76
CA CYS A 4 14.55 -14.81 -14.61
C CYS A 4 13.72 -15.02 -13.34
N ASP A 5 14.27 -15.77 -12.38
CA ASP A 5 13.57 -16.12 -11.13
C ASP A 5 13.46 -14.94 -10.14
N THR A 6 13.73 -13.71 -10.59
CA THR A 6 13.71 -12.50 -9.76
C THR A 6 12.75 -11.47 -10.34
N VAL A 7 12.05 -10.77 -9.45
CA VAL A 7 11.13 -9.67 -9.79
C VAL A 7 11.66 -8.35 -9.24
N GLY A 8 11.50 -7.27 -10.00
CA GLY A 8 11.69 -5.91 -9.52
C GLY A 8 10.35 -5.37 -9.04
N ILE A 9 10.27 -4.91 -7.79
CA ILE A 9 9.04 -4.33 -7.23
C ILE A 9 9.33 -2.89 -6.83
N ASP A 10 8.59 -1.96 -7.42
CA ASP A 10 8.52 -0.58 -6.92
C ASP A 10 7.35 -0.48 -5.93
N LEU A 11 7.69 -0.37 -4.64
CA LEU A 11 6.73 -0.14 -3.56
C LEU A 11 6.56 1.37 -3.36
N GLY A 12 5.71 2.01 -4.16
CA GLY A 12 5.44 3.44 -4.06
C GLY A 12 4.41 3.81 -2.99
N THR A 13 4.36 5.10 -2.61
CA THR A 13 3.46 5.62 -1.58
C THR A 13 1.99 5.45 -1.94
N THR A 14 1.63 5.68 -3.21
CA THR A 14 0.23 5.68 -3.68
C THR A 14 -0.05 4.57 -4.68
N ARG A 15 0.95 4.18 -5.48
CA ARG A 15 0.87 3.08 -6.44
C ARG A 15 2.16 2.28 -6.40
N SER A 16 2.05 1.00 -6.67
CA SER A 16 3.17 0.06 -6.80
C SER A 16 3.15 -0.60 -8.17
N SER A 17 4.30 -1.07 -8.63
CA SER A 17 4.44 -1.81 -9.88
C SER A 17 5.40 -2.97 -9.70
N VAL A 18 5.31 -3.96 -10.59
CA VAL A 18 6.21 -5.11 -10.61
C VAL A 18 6.62 -5.42 -12.04
N ALA A 19 7.90 -5.77 -12.22
CA ALA A 19 8.47 -6.08 -13.52
C ALA A 19 9.40 -7.30 -13.43
N VAL A 20 9.55 -7.98 -14.57
CA VAL A 20 10.43 -9.14 -14.76
C VAL A 20 11.41 -8.89 -15.90
N TRP A 21 12.58 -9.52 -15.83
CA TRP A 21 13.58 -9.53 -16.91
C TRP A 21 13.59 -10.88 -17.60
N ASP A 22 13.45 -10.92 -18.93
CA ASP A 22 13.42 -12.16 -19.72
C ASP A 22 14.78 -12.56 -20.31
N GLY A 23 15.86 -11.86 -19.92
CA GLY A 23 17.18 -12.00 -20.52
C GLY A 23 17.50 -10.98 -21.62
N ARG A 24 16.49 -10.24 -22.13
CA ARG A 24 16.65 -9.27 -23.22
C ARG A 24 15.97 -7.93 -22.94
N GLN A 25 14.79 -7.94 -22.34
CA GLN A 25 14.03 -6.73 -22.03
C GLN A 25 13.27 -6.86 -20.70
N VAL A 26 12.93 -5.70 -20.14
CA VAL A 26 12.10 -5.59 -18.93
C VAL A 26 10.64 -5.59 -19.35
N HIS A 27 9.83 -6.41 -18.69
CA HIS A 27 8.38 -6.45 -18.87
C HIS A 27 7.70 -6.03 -17.57
N VAL A 28 6.86 -4.99 -17.61
CA VAL A 28 5.98 -4.64 -16.50
C VAL A 28 4.77 -5.57 -16.53
N ILE A 29 4.43 -6.15 -15.37
CA ILE A 29 3.32 -7.09 -15.25
C ILE A 29 2.05 -6.31 -14.91
N ALA A 30 1.05 -6.41 -15.80
CA ALA A 30 -0.27 -5.85 -15.55
C ALA A 30 -1.00 -6.63 -14.43
N ASN A 31 -1.78 -5.93 -13.61
CA ASN A 31 -2.64 -6.59 -12.62
C ASN A 31 -3.89 -7.21 -13.26
N GLU A 32 -4.74 -7.83 -12.45
CA GLU A 32 -5.99 -8.48 -12.89
C GLU A 32 -6.97 -7.55 -13.65
N SER A 33 -6.81 -6.22 -13.52
CA SER A 33 -7.60 -5.22 -14.25
C SER A 33 -6.94 -4.73 -15.54
N GLY A 34 -5.75 -5.25 -15.89
CA GLY A 34 -4.97 -4.80 -17.04
C GLY A 34 -4.12 -3.55 -16.79
N ASP A 35 -4.06 -3.04 -15.56
CA ASP A 35 -3.29 -1.84 -15.23
C ASP A 35 -1.84 -2.22 -14.87
N ASN A 36 -0.84 -1.51 -15.41
CA ASN A 36 0.60 -1.71 -15.11
C ASN A 36 1.04 -1.20 -13.72
N THR A 37 0.11 -0.61 -12.98
CA THR A 37 0.33 -0.14 -11.62
C THR A 37 -0.88 -0.48 -10.76
N THR A 38 -0.64 -0.77 -9.49
CA THR A 38 -1.69 -1.14 -8.52
C THR A 38 -1.70 -0.12 -7.39
N PRO A 39 -2.85 0.41 -6.96
CA PRO A 39 -2.92 1.28 -5.79
C PRO A 39 -2.27 0.63 -4.56
N SER A 40 -1.48 1.39 -3.80
CA SER A 40 -0.87 0.94 -2.55
C SER A 40 -1.87 1.02 -1.39
N TRP A 41 -2.96 0.27 -1.52
CA TRP A 41 -4.12 0.29 -0.62
C TRP A 41 -4.40 -1.11 -0.07
N VAL A 42 -4.74 -1.19 1.21
CA VAL A 42 -5.21 -2.40 1.89
C VAL A 42 -6.50 -2.06 2.63
N CYS A 43 -7.55 -2.83 2.41
CA CYS A 43 -8.84 -2.66 3.09
C CYS A 43 -9.21 -3.96 3.81
N TYR A 44 -9.39 -3.90 5.12
CA TYR A 44 -9.83 -5.03 5.93
C TYR A 44 -11.36 -5.03 6.00
N THR A 45 -11.99 -6.06 5.41
CA THR A 45 -13.46 -6.18 5.38
C THR A 45 -14.01 -7.07 6.49
N SER A 46 -13.14 -7.88 7.10
CA SER A 46 -13.38 -8.68 8.31
C SER A 46 -12.02 -9.08 8.93
N PRO A 47 -11.98 -9.68 10.13
CA PRO A 47 -10.73 -10.11 10.76
C PRO A 47 -9.87 -11.06 9.92
N THR A 48 -10.47 -11.83 9.01
CA THR A 48 -9.78 -12.82 8.17
C THR A 48 -9.72 -12.44 6.69
N GLN A 49 -10.35 -11.33 6.30
CA GLN A 49 -10.44 -10.93 4.89
C GLN A 49 -9.85 -9.54 4.66
N ARG A 50 -8.92 -9.47 3.71
CA ARG A 50 -8.37 -8.22 3.18
C ARG A 50 -8.58 -8.13 1.67
N ARG A 51 -8.81 -6.91 1.19
CA ARG A 51 -8.78 -6.53 -0.22
C ARG A 51 -7.54 -5.66 -0.46
N LEU A 52 -6.97 -5.76 -1.66
CA LEU A 52 -5.75 -5.06 -2.05
C LEU A 52 -5.98 -4.23 -3.32
N GLY A 53 -5.20 -3.17 -3.49
CA GLY A 53 -5.19 -2.39 -4.73
C GLY A 53 -6.54 -1.77 -5.08
N LYS A 54 -6.94 -1.88 -6.34
CA LYS A 54 -8.18 -1.29 -6.87
C LYS A 54 -9.43 -1.82 -6.15
N ALA A 55 -9.39 -3.06 -5.66
CA ALA A 55 -10.49 -3.64 -4.89
C ALA A 55 -10.61 -3.03 -3.49
N ALA A 56 -9.49 -2.64 -2.87
CA ALA A 56 -9.47 -1.91 -1.60
C ALA A 56 -9.96 -0.48 -1.78
N GLU A 57 -9.46 0.22 -2.80
CA GLU A 57 -9.87 1.59 -3.15
C GLU A 57 -11.39 1.68 -3.37
N ARG A 58 -11.99 0.76 -4.14
CA ARG A 58 -13.45 0.70 -4.33
C ARG A 58 -14.22 0.41 -3.04
N ALA A 59 -13.63 -0.33 -2.11
CA ALA A 59 -14.26 -0.69 -0.84
C ALA A 59 -14.13 0.41 0.23
N ALA A 60 -13.22 1.37 0.04
CA ALA A 60 -12.85 2.38 1.02
C ALA A 60 -14.04 3.20 1.51
N GLY A 61 -15.00 3.52 0.64
CA GLY A 61 -16.21 4.26 1.03
C GLY A 61 -17.10 3.51 2.02
N LYS A 62 -17.06 2.16 2.04
CA LYS A 62 -17.82 1.33 2.98
C LYS A 62 -17.03 1.00 4.25
N TYR A 63 -15.72 0.80 4.13
CA TYR A 63 -14.84 0.36 5.23
C TYR A 63 -13.77 1.42 5.51
N ILE A 64 -14.21 2.65 5.76
CA ILE A 64 -13.35 3.85 5.81
C ILE A 64 -12.22 3.67 6.84
N GLN A 65 -12.57 3.39 8.11
CA GLN A 65 -11.60 3.24 9.19
C GLN A 65 -10.69 2.02 9.03
N SER A 66 -11.14 1.00 8.31
CA SER A 66 -10.38 -0.24 8.07
C SER A 66 -9.57 -0.22 6.77
N THR A 67 -9.41 0.95 6.16
CA THR A 67 -8.68 1.11 4.89
C THR A 67 -7.40 1.91 5.09
N VAL A 68 -6.27 1.28 4.80
CA VAL A 68 -4.92 1.82 4.92
C VAL A 68 -4.36 2.19 3.55
N TYR A 69 -3.78 3.40 3.45
CA TYR A 69 -3.07 3.91 2.29
C TYR A 69 -1.97 4.88 2.74
N HIS A 70 -1.03 5.20 1.84
CA HIS A 70 0.18 5.99 2.16
C HIS A 70 1.08 5.42 3.28
N ALA A 71 0.98 4.11 3.57
CA ALA A 71 1.78 3.46 4.62
C ALA A 71 3.29 3.74 4.52
N LYS A 72 3.82 3.91 3.29
CA LYS A 72 5.22 4.28 3.04
C LYS A 72 5.65 5.59 3.74
N ARG A 73 4.72 6.49 4.04
CA ARG A 73 4.99 7.73 4.81
C ARG A 73 5.20 7.49 6.31
N LEU A 74 4.88 6.31 6.83
CA LEU A 74 5.02 5.94 8.24
C LEU A 74 6.13 4.90 8.48
N ILE A 75 6.45 4.06 7.48
CA ILE A 75 7.46 3.01 7.61
C ILE A 75 8.79 3.60 8.11
N GLY A 76 9.30 3.03 9.21
CA GLY A 76 10.59 3.37 9.80
C GLY A 76 10.64 4.71 10.53
N ARG A 77 9.51 5.41 10.68
CA ARG A 77 9.46 6.66 11.44
C ARG A 77 9.22 6.39 12.93
N PRO A 78 9.88 7.15 13.83
CA PRO A 78 9.48 7.19 15.23
C PRO A 78 8.09 7.80 15.36
N TYR A 79 7.38 7.45 16.43
CA TYR A 79 6.15 8.15 16.77
C TYR A 79 6.45 9.60 17.20
N SER A 80 5.62 10.54 16.75
CA SER A 80 5.62 11.93 17.23
C SER A 80 4.20 12.49 17.19
N GLU A 81 3.89 13.43 18.08
CA GLU A 81 2.57 14.08 18.13
C GLU A 81 2.23 14.80 16.82
N SER A 82 3.24 15.28 16.07
CA SER A 82 3.06 15.89 14.76
C SER A 82 2.39 14.97 13.74
N LEU A 83 2.48 13.64 13.91
CA LEU A 83 1.82 12.67 13.04
C LEU A 83 0.29 12.78 13.08
N GLN A 84 -0.29 13.32 14.16
CA GLN A 84 -1.74 13.57 14.20
C GLN A 84 -2.14 14.69 13.25
N GLY A 85 -1.32 15.75 13.14
CA GLY A 85 -1.53 16.81 12.15
C GLY A 85 -1.39 16.30 10.72
N GLU A 86 -0.36 15.48 10.44
CA GLU A 86 -0.20 14.83 9.13
C GLU A 86 -1.38 13.91 8.79
N ARG A 87 -1.91 13.18 9.78
CA ARG A 87 -3.10 12.32 9.62
C ARG A 87 -4.30 13.12 9.15
N GLU A 88 -4.52 14.30 9.75
CA GLU A 88 -5.62 15.19 9.39
C GLU A 88 -5.43 15.81 8.00
N GLU A 89 -4.22 16.31 7.70
CA GLU A 89 -3.88 16.92 6.40
C GLU A 89 -3.97 15.90 5.25
N LEU A 90 -3.51 14.67 5.48
CA LEU A 90 -3.54 13.59 4.49
C LEU A 90 -4.85 12.79 4.52
N HIS A 91 -5.81 13.20 5.36
CA HIS A 91 -7.14 12.60 5.51
C HIS A 91 -7.13 11.09 5.82
N TRP A 92 -6.11 10.63 6.54
CA TRP A 92 -6.01 9.23 6.94
C TRP A 92 -7.18 8.83 7.87
N PRO A 93 -7.96 7.81 7.49
CA PRO A 93 -9.14 7.39 8.27
C PRO A 93 -8.80 6.44 9.42
N PHE A 94 -7.55 5.99 9.51
CA PHE A 94 -7.01 5.07 10.52
C PHE A 94 -6.22 5.83 11.58
N GLY A 95 -6.11 5.26 12.77
CA GLY A 95 -5.31 5.83 13.85
C GLY A 95 -3.82 5.71 13.56
N VAL A 96 -3.04 6.70 14.02
CA VAL A 96 -1.58 6.61 14.09
C VAL A 96 -1.18 6.64 15.56
N VAL A 97 -0.53 5.58 16.02
CA VAL A 97 -0.24 5.33 17.44
C VAL A 97 1.23 5.01 17.66
N ASP A 98 1.68 5.17 18.91
CA ASP A 98 3.00 4.72 19.34
C ASP A 98 3.00 3.20 19.56
N HIS A 99 3.95 2.52 18.92
CA HIS A 99 4.24 1.12 19.16
C HIS A 99 5.73 0.95 19.46
N GLY A 100 6.09 1.03 20.74
CA GLY A 100 7.48 0.85 21.18
C GLY A 100 8.43 1.93 20.65
N GLY A 101 7.97 3.17 20.55
CA GLY A 101 8.70 4.32 20.00
C GLY A 101 8.54 4.49 18.49
N SER A 102 7.89 3.56 17.79
CA SER A 102 7.69 3.61 16.34
C SER A 102 6.25 3.97 15.98
N ALA A 103 6.07 4.70 14.88
CA ALA A 103 4.74 5.01 14.37
C ALA A 103 4.07 3.74 13.80
N ALA A 104 2.87 3.43 14.28
CA ALA A 104 2.05 2.31 13.82
C ALA A 104 0.64 2.77 13.41
N MET A 105 0.02 2.01 12.52
CA MET A 105 -1.37 2.23 12.08
C MET A 105 -2.31 1.35 12.91
N GLN A 106 -3.43 1.91 13.38
CA GLN A 106 -4.45 1.22 14.19
C GLN A 106 -5.83 1.35 13.56
#